data_AF-A0A9E5EXY6-F1
#
_entry.id   AF-A0A9E5EXY6-F1
#
_cell.length_a   1.000
_cell.length_b   1.000
_cell.length_c   1.000
_cell.angle_alpha   90.00
_cell.angle_beta   90.00
_cell.angle_gamma   90.00
#
_symmetry.space_group_name_H-M   'P 1'
#
loop_
_entity.id
_entity.type
_entity.pdbx_description
1 polymer ?
#
loop_
_entity_poly.entity_id
_entity_poly.type
_entity_poly.pdbx_seq_one_letter_code
_entity_poly.pdbx_strand_id
1 'polypeptide(L)'
;MLKRCLLALAFLCQGLSLPLQAQEATKTVKVFILAGQSNMEGKARNTLLDYQAANAPTKELFNHLRKDDKWITRDDVFIKFLDRKGPLTVGYGSLGCTGVELEFGTMMGNYYNEPVILVKAAWGGHSLYKLFRSPSAGFPEAMLQKELEQARDRVTKNNEKNKKTDPLPTMDEIKKDYGSSYRNMMTEVKTVMNDHAALFPALKGMKPELAGFVWFQGFNDIFGAENEYASNMKHFINDVRKDLNS
;
A
#
# COMPACT_ATOMS: atom_id res chain seq x y z
N MET A 1 -90.34 10.54 -6.75
CA MET A 1 -89.02 11.20 -6.80
C MET A 1 -87.94 10.14 -7.02
N LEU A 2 -87.12 10.35 -8.07
CA LEU A 2 -85.83 9.72 -8.43
C LEU A 2 -85.71 8.19 -8.63
N LYS A 3 -85.68 7.79 -9.91
CA LYS A 3 -84.97 6.60 -10.42
C LYS A 3 -83.46 6.86 -10.35
N ARG A 4 -82.67 5.95 -9.78
CA ARG A 4 -81.19 5.97 -9.85
C ARG A 4 -80.69 4.98 -10.89
N CYS A 5 -80.11 5.48 -11.98
CA CYS A 5 -79.27 4.72 -12.89
C CYS A 5 -77.89 4.53 -12.26
N LEU A 6 -77.36 3.30 -12.26
CA LEU A 6 -75.94 3.03 -12.04
C LEU A 6 -75.28 2.83 -13.42
N LEU A 7 -74.35 3.71 -13.78
CA LEU A 7 -73.34 3.47 -14.82
C LEU A 7 -72.17 2.73 -14.17
N ALA A 8 -71.80 1.56 -14.69
CA ALA A 8 -70.55 0.88 -14.37
C ALA A 8 -69.48 1.33 -15.37
N LEU A 9 -68.42 1.98 -14.87
CA LEU A 9 -67.24 2.36 -15.66
C LEU A 9 -66.17 1.28 -15.49
N ALA A 10 -65.90 0.49 -16.52
CA ALA A 10 -64.81 -0.49 -16.52
C ALA A 10 -63.49 0.20 -16.91
N PHE A 11 -62.56 0.32 -15.97
CA PHE A 11 -61.19 0.77 -16.24
C PHE A 11 -60.35 -0.43 -16.71
N LEU A 12 -59.95 -0.42 -17.99
CA LEU A 12 -59.03 -1.38 -18.58
C LEU A 12 -57.59 -0.92 -18.27
N CYS A 13 -56.94 -1.51 -17.25
CA CYS A 13 -55.52 -1.31 -17.00
C CYS A 13 -54.69 -2.09 -18.03
N GLN A 14 -54.12 -1.40 -19.02
CA GLN A 14 -53.07 -1.98 -19.86
C GLN A 14 -51.74 -1.91 -19.11
N GLY A 15 -51.23 -3.07 -18.69
CA GLY A 15 -49.92 -3.18 -18.05
C GLY A 15 -48.80 -2.91 -19.05
N LEU A 16 -48.11 -1.79 -18.88
CA LEU A 16 -46.82 -1.52 -19.51
C LEU A 16 -45.73 -2.35 -18.81
N SER A 17 -45.36 -3.47 -19.41
CA SER A 17 -44.23 -4.30 -18.98
C SER A 17 -42.92 -3.62 -19.41
N LEU A 18 -42.33 -2.79 -18.54
CA LEU A 18 -40.97 -2.32 -18.73
C LEU A 18 -39.99 -3.48 -18.50
N PRO A 19 -39.02 -3.72 -19.40
CA PRO A 19 -37.99 -4.73 -19.16
C PRO A 19 -37.14 -4.31 -17.97
N LEU A 20 -37.14 -5.15 -16.93
CA LEU A 20 -36.24 -5.02 -15.80
C LEU A 20 -34.82 -5.31 -16.29
N GLN A 21 -34.05 -4.27 -16.56
CA GLN A 21 -32.65 -4.42 -16.92
C GLN A 21 -31.89 -4.88 -15.67
N ALA A 22 -31.51 -6.16 -15.63
CA ALA A 22 -30.69 -6.71 -14.55
C ALA A 22 -29.39 -5.92 -14.49
N GLN A 23 -29.20 -5.16 -13.40
CA GLN A 23 -27.95 -4.45 -13.16
C GLN A 23 -26.88 -5.50 -12.85
N GLU A 24 -25.99 -5.73 -13.81
CA GLU A 24 -24.87 -6.65 -13.64
C GLU A 24 -24.07 -6.20 -12.41
N ALA A 25 -23.96 -7.08 -11.41
CA ALA A 25 -23.29 -6.74 -10.16
C ALA A 25 -21.85 -6.32 -10.47
N THR A 26 -21.47 -5.11 -10.05
CA THR A 26 -20.11 -4.61 -10.25
C THR A 26 -19.14 -5.52 -9.54
N LYS A 27 -18.30 -6.25 -10.29
CA LYS A 27 -17.25 -7.10 -9.72
C LYS A 27 -16.22 -6.24 -9.01
N THR A 28 -15.71 -6.72 -7.89
CA THR A 28 -14.75 -5.97 -7.06
C THR A 28 -13.41 -6.68 -6.98
N VAL A 29 -12.36 -5.93 -6.64
CA VAL A 29 -11.02 -6.45 -6.36
C VAL A 29 -10.56 -5.88 -5.02
N LYS A 30 -10.04 -6.74 -4.13
CA LYS A 30 -9.59 -6.33 -2.80
C LYS A 30 -8.20 -5.73 -2.87
N VAL A 31 -7.98 -4.60 -2.21
CA VAL A 31 -6.71 -3.89 -2.21
C VAL A 31 -6.15 -3.87 -0.79
N PHE A 32 -4.91 -4.34 -0.62
CA PHE A 32 -4.18 -4.27 0.65
C PHE A 32 -2.93 -3.40 0.51
N ILE A 33 -2.70 -2.54 1.49
CA ILE A 33 -1.50 -1.70 1.56
C ILE A 33 -0.47 -2.40 2.43
N LEU A 34 0.75 -2.57 1.91
CA LEU A 34 1.89 -3.17 2.60
C LEU A 34 2.95 -2.07 2.78
N ALA A 35 3.00 -1.46 3.95
CA ALA A 35 3.85 -0.29 4.21
C ALA A 35 4.81 -0.48 5.37
N GLY A 36 5.97 0.17 5.27
CA GLY A 36 6.96 0.17 6.34
C GLY A 36 8.39 0.27 5.83
N GLN A 37 9.32 -0.32 6.58
CA GLN A 37 10.76 -0.26 6.29
C GLN A 37 11.29 -1.56 5.66
N SER A 38 12.59 -1.82 5.76
CA SER A 38 13.30 -2.97 5.18
C SER A 38 12.65 -4.34 5.40
N ASN A 39 12.05 -4.60 6.58
CA ASN A 39 11.39 -5.90 6.84
C ASN A 39 10.08 -6.05 6.05
N MET A 40 9.30 -4.96 5.85
CA MET A 40 8.17 -4.95 4.92
C MET A 40 8.65 -4.99 3.46
N GLU A 41 9.72 -4.24 3.17
CA GLU A 41 10.35 -4.21 1.84
C GLU A 41 10.70 -5.62 1.39
N GLY A 42 11.28 -6.43 2.28
CA GLY A 42 11.64 -7.83 2.05
C GLY A 42 13.14 -7.99 1.81
N LYS A 43 13.83 -8.60 2.78
CA LYS A 43 15.28 -8.86 2.75
C LYS A 43 15.63 -10.35 2.76
N ALA A 44 14.65 -11.25 2.68
CA ALA A 44 14.93 -12.68 2.58
C ALA A 44 15.43 -12.99 1.18
N ARG A 45 16.68 -13.46 1.05
CA ARG A 45 17.26 -13.82 -0.25
C ARG A 45 16.48 -14.96 -0.88
N ASN A 46 16.19 -14.87 -2.17
CA ASN A 46 15.48 -15.93 -2.89
C ASN A 46 16.25 -17.25 -2.85
N THR A 47 17.59 -17.20 -2.90
CA THR A 47 18.43 -18.40 -2.77
C THR A 47 18.29 -19.08 -1.40
N LEU A 48 18.04 -18.32 -0.33
CA LEU A 48 17.74 -18.87 0.98
C LEU A 48 16.35 -19.50 0.99
N LEU A 49 15.36 -18.85 0.37
CA LEU A 49 14.03 -19.45 0.22
C LEU A 49 14.07 -20.76 -0.57
N ASP A 50 14.82 -20.81 -1.67
CA ASP A 50 15.01 -22.02 -2.48
C ASP A 50 15.61 -23.15 -1.64
N TYR A 51 16.65 -22.84 -0.87
CA TYR A 51 17.27 -23.80 0.06
C TYR A 51 16.26 -24.31 1.10
N GLN A 52 15.53 -23.41 1.77
CA GLN A 52 14.58 -23.77 2.81
C GLN A 52 13.39 -24.57 2.26
N ALA A 53 12.94 -24.28 1.05
CA ALA A 53 11.87 -25.03 0.39
C ALA A 53 12.29 -26.43 -0.07
N ALA A 54 13.59 -26.68 -0.24
CA ALA A 54 14.14 -28.00 -0.58
C ALA A 54 14.61 -28.80 0.65
N ASN A 55 14.93 -28.12 1.75
CA ASN A 55 15.53 -28.74 2.94
C ASN A 55 14.49 -29.49 3.80
N ALA A 56 14.76 -30.75 4.15
CA ALA A 56 13.80 -31.63 4.83
C ALA A 56 13.14 -31.05 6.10
N PRO A 57 13.86 -30.35 7.02
CA PRO A 57 13.27 -29.80 8.23
C PRO A 57 12.30 -28.63 7.99
N THR A 58 12.37 -27.98 6.83
CA THR A 58 11.62 -26.75 6.54
C THR A 58 10.73 -26.86 5.32
N LYS A 59 10.92 -27.87 4.46
CA LYS A 59 10.20 -28.06 3.20
C LYS A 59 8.68 -27.99 3.37
N GLU A 60 8.15 -28.62 4.41
CA GLU A 60 6.71 -28.64 4.66
C GLU A 60 6.11 -27.25 4.85
N LEU A 61 6.88 -26.29 5.39
CA LEU A 61 6.44 -24.90 5.56
C LEU A 61 6.24 -24.15 4.25
N PHE A 62 6.74 -24.68 3.12
CA PHE A 62 6.66 -24.03 1.81
C PHE A 62 5.76 -24.78 0.83
N ASN A 63 5.20 -25.95 1.20
CA ASN A 63 4.46 -26.81 0.27
C ASN A 63 3.29 -26.06 -0.41
N HIS A 64 2.58 -25.18 0.30
CA HIS A 64 1.47 -24.39 -0.24
C HIS A 64 1.90 -23.27 -1.19
N LEU A 65 3.18 -22.93 -1.23
CA LEU A 65 3.77 -21.93 -2.14
C LEU A 65 4.42 -22.58 -3.38
N ARG A 66 4.33 -23.91 -3.51
CA ARG A 66 5.14 -24.70 -4.44
C ARG A 66 4.26 -25.62 -5.29
N LYS A 67 4.61 -25.75 -6.57
CA LYS A 67 4.03 -26.71 -7.51
C LYS A 67 5.10 -27.21 -8.47
N ASP A 68 5.23 -28.52 -8.63
CA ASP A 68 6.22 -29.16 -9.51
C ASP A 68 7.65 -28.64 -9.28
N ASP A 69 8.04 -28.51 -8.00
CA ASP A 69 9.31 -27.93 -7.56
C ASP A 69 9.60 -26.51 -8.10
N LYS A 70 8.56 -25.73 -8.37
CA LYS A 70 8.63 -24.30 -8.72
C LYS A 70 7.80 -23.46 -7.76
N TRP A 71 8.21 -22.21 -7.56
CA TRP A 71 7.39 -21.23 -6.85
C TRP A 71 6.12 -20.97 -7.64
N ILE A 72 4.99 -20.95 -6.96
CA ILE A 72 3.72 -20.64 -7.58
C ILE A 72 3.74 -19.18 -8.04
N THR A 73 3.24 -18.96 -9.25
CA THR A 73 2.82 -17.64 -9.72
C THR A 73 1.31 -17.64 -9.70
N ARG A 74 0.73 -16.83 -8.82
CA ARG A 74 -0.72 -16.70 -8.67
C ARG A 74 -1.30 -15.84 -9.79
N ASP A 75 -2.44 -16.19 -10.33
CA ASP A 75 -3.16 -15.40 -11.36
C ASP A 75 -4.33 -14.58 -10.79
N ASP A 76 -4.66 -14.78 -9.52
CA ASP A 76 -5.71 -14.11 -8.75
C ASP A 76 -5.18 -13.08 -7.74
N VAL A 77 -3.86 -13.03 -7.53
CA VAL A 77 -3.21 -12.05 -6.65
C VAL A 77 -2.16 -11.28 -7.43
N PHE A 78 -2.24 -9.96 -7.37
CA PHE A 78 -1.38 -9.01 -8.08
C PHE A 78 -0.63 -8.15 -7.08
N ILE A 79 0.53 -7.65 -7.48
CA ILE A 79 1.33 -6.74 -6.66
C ILE A 79 1.91 -5.62 -7.51
N LYS A 80 1.95 -4.41 -6.93
CA LYS A 80 2.70 -3.25 -7.43
C LYS A 80 3.76 -2.89 -6.38
N PHE A 81 5.03 -2.89 -6.78
CA PHE A 81 6.14 -2.49 -5.93
C PHE A 81 7.26 -1.81 -6.73
N LEU A 82 7.50 -0.52 -6.47
CA LEU A 82 8.41 0.32 -7.27
C LEU A 82 8.04 0.23 -8.76
N ASP A 83 8.98 0.01 -9.64
CA ASP A 83 8.78 -0.21 -11.07
C ASP A 83 8.24 -1.61 -11.42
N ARG A 84 8.31 -2.57 -10.49
CA ARG A 84 7.84 -3.94 -10.70
C ARG A 84 6.34 -4.07 -10.43
N LYS A 85 5.67 -4.86 -11.27
CA LYS A 85 4.27 -5.23 -11.10
C LYS A 85 3.96 -6.53 -11.81
N GLY A 86 2.95 -7.24 -11.33
CA GLY A 86 2.45 -8.43 -11.99
C GLY A 86 1.75 -9.38 -11.03
N PRO A 87 1.54 -10.63 -11.46
CA PRO A 87 1.01 -11.67 -10.60
C PRO A 87 1.98 -12.00 -9.46
N LEU A 88 1.45 -12.43 -8.32
CA LEU A 88 2.23 -12.66 -7.10
C LEU A 88 3.08 -13.93 -7.25
N THR A 89 4.37 -13.77 -6.98
CA THR A 89 5.35 -14.83 -6.81
C THR A 89 6.54 -14.28 -6.00
N VAL A 90 7.62 -15.04 -5.87
CA VAL A 90 8.88 -14.55 -5.27
C VAL A 90 9.46 -13.36 -6.04
N GLY A 91 10.31 -12.57 -5.40
CA GLY A 91 11.11 -11.53 -6.07
C GLY A 91 10.53 -10.12 -6.01
N TYR A 92 9.50 -9.87 -5.19
CA TYR A 92 8.99 -8.52 -4.90
C TYR A 92 9.56 -7.94 -3.59
N GLY A 93 10.73 -8.41 -3.17
CA GLY A 93 11.55 -7.80 -2.11
C GLY A 93 12.58 -6.82 -2.68
N SER A 94 13.63 -6.51 -1.91
CA SER A 94 14.86 -5.93 -2.48
C SER A 94 15.42 -6.78 -3.62
N LEU A 95 16.43 -6.30 -4.34
CA LEU A 95 17.04 -7.05 -5.44
C LEU A 95 17.42 -8.48 -5.02
N GLY A 96 16.88 -9.47 -5.72
CA GLY A 96 17.08 -10.90 -5.42
C GLY A 96 16.45 -11.39 -4.11
N CYS A 97 15.51 -10.63 -3.53
CA CYS A 97 14.85 -10.93 -2.28
C CYS A 97 13.32 -10.99 -2.42
N THR A 98 12.69 -11.55 -1.40
CA THR A 98 11.24 -11.62 -1.20
C THR A 98 10.95 -11.17 0.24
N GLY A 99 9.77 -10.60 0.48
CA GLY A 99 9.31 -10.21 1.80
C GLY A 99 8.02 -10.94 2.21
N VAL A 100 7.30 -10.31 3.13
CA VAL A 100 6.05 -10.85 3.68
C VAL A 100 4.90 -10.89 2.67
N GLU A 101 5.05 -10.21 1.52
CA GLU A 101 4.05 -10.16 0.46
C GLU A 101 3.69 -11.54 -0.09
N LEU A 102 4.66 -12.47 -0.13
CA LEU A 102 4.44 -13.79 -0.70
C LEU A 102 3.43 -14.58 0.14
N GLU A 103 3.69 -14.69 1.44
CA GLU A 103 2.82 -15.43 2.35
C GLU A 103 1.50 -14.70 2.57
N PHE A 104 1.57 -13.39 2.88
CA PHE A 104 0.36 -12.59 3.10
C PHE A 104 -0.57 -12.61 1.89
N GLY A 105 -0.04 -12.37 0.69
CA GLY A 105 -0.83 -12.37 -0.54
C GLY A 105 -1.39 -13.74 -0.88
N THR A 106 -0.63 -14.81 -0.67
CA THR A 106 -1.13 -16.19 -0.84
C THR A 106 -2.32 -16.45 0.08
N MET A 107 -2.22 -16.06 1.36
CA MET A 107 -3.30 -16.26 2.31
C MET A 107 -4.53 -15.42 1.98
N MET A 108 -4.36 -14.18 1.51
CA MET A 108 -5.48 -13.35 1.06
C MET A 108 -6.16 -13.90 -0.20
N GLY A 109 -5.38 -14.39 -1.18
CA GLY A 109 -5.93 -15.04 -2.38
C GLY A 109 -6.65 -16.36 -2.07
N ASN A 110 -6.28 -17.06 -1.00
CA ASN A 110 -7.02 -18.24 -0.55
C ASN A 110 -8.31 -17.89 0.19
N TYR A 111 -8.36 -16.72 0.84
CA TYR A 111 -9.48 -16.30 1.67
C TYR A 111 -10.60 -15.61 0.88
N TYR A 112 -10.24 -14.74 -0.07
CA TYR A 112 -11.21 -14.01 -0.89
C TYR A 112 -11.53 -14.76 -2.18
N ASN A 113 -12.80 -14.72 -2.59
CA ASN A 113 -13.19 -15.19 -3.92
C ASN A 113 -12.87 -14.15 -5.00
N GLU A 114 -12.84 -12.87 -4.61
CA GLU A 114 -12.41 -11.76 -5.45
C GLU A 114 -10.88 -11.76 -5.59
N PRO A 115 -10.34 -11.29 -6.73
CA PRO A 115 -8.91 -11.07 -6.86
C PRO A 115 -8.38 -10.09 -5.82
N VAL A 116 -7.06 -10.12 -5.60
CA VAL A 116 -6.37 -9.28 -4.63
C VAL A 116 -5.28 -8.46 -5.30
N ILE A 117 -5.13 -7.19 -4.92
CA ILE A 117 -3.97 -6.35 -5.26
C ILE A 117 -3.24 -5.99 -3.97
N LEU A 118 -1.92 -6.18 -3.96
CA LEU A 118 -1.01 -5.69 -2.94
C LEU A 118 -0.34 -4.41 -3.44
N VAL A 119 -0.52 -3.31 -2.72
CA VAL A 119 0.21 -2.06 -2.93
C VAL A 119 1.36 -2.02 -1.94
N LYS A 120 2.58 -2.33 -2.40
CA LYS A 120 3.75 -2.30 -1.52
C LYS A 120 4.41 -0.92 -1.56
N ALA A 121 4.37 -0.23 -0.43
CA ALA A 121 4.95 1.08 -0.20
C ALA A 121 5.96 0.99 0.96
N ALA A 122 7.07 0.31 0.71
CA ALA A 122 8.07 0.01 1.73
C ALA A 122 9.48 0.32 1.26
N TRP A 123 10.27 0.93 2.14
CA TRP A 123 11.61 1.42 1.82
C TRP A 123 12.55 1.27 3.01
N GLY A 124 13.68 0.59 2.81
CA GLY A 124 14.70 0.41 3.84
C GLY A 124 15.21 1.73 4.42
N GLY A 125 15.29 1.80 5.75
CA GLY A 125 15.81 2.98 6.45
C GLY A 125 14.79 4.07 6.77
N HIS A 126 13.52 3.88 6.39
CA HIS A 126 12.51 4.94 6.52
C HIS A 126 11.80 4.86 7.88
N SER A 127 11.95 5.91 8.70
CA SER A 127 11.34 6.01 10.04
C SER A 127 9.94 6.60 10.00
N LEU A 128 9.13 6.26 11.01
CA LEU A 128 7.85 6.91 11.28
C LEU A 128 8.03 8.37 11.70
N TYR A 129 9.07 8.63 12.50
CA TYR A 129 9.38 9.94 13.04
C TYR A 129 9.63 11.00 11.96
N LYS A 130 10.31 10.64 10.86
CA LYS A 130 10.73 11.59 9.81
C LYS A 130 10.08 11.29 8.46
N LEU A 131 10.41 10.16 7.84
CA LEU A 131 10.08 9.92 6.42
C LEU A 131 8.61 9.54 6.22
N PHE A 132 8.03 8.73 7.11
CA PHE A 132 6.60 8.42 7.16
C PHE A 132 5.80 9.37 8.05
N ARG A 133 6.42 10.46 8.54
CA ARG A 133 5.75 11.41 9.43
C ARG A 133 4.49 11.96 8.76
N SER A 134 3.34 11.79 9.43
CA SER A 134 2.07 12.23 8.89
C SER A 134 1.86 13.73 9.10
N PRO A 135 1.00 14.39 8.30
CA PRO A 135 0.80 15.84 8.39
C PRO A 135 0.35 16.33 9.78
N SER A 136 -0.55 15.60 10.43
CA SER A 136 -1.10 16.04 11.73
C SER A 136 -0.11 15.88 12.90
N ALA A 137 0.99 15.15 12.72
CA ALA A 137 2.07 15.07 13.71
C ALA A 137 2.90 16.36 13.80
N GLY A 138 2.68 17.34 12.90
CA GLY A 138 3.42 18.60 12.87
C GLY A 138 4.91 18.42 12.58
N PHE A 139 5.72 19.46 12.77
CA PHE A 139 7.18 19.37 12.65
C PHE A 139 7.85 19.36 14.03
N PRO A 140 8.89 18.54 14.25
CA PRO A 140 9.69 18.60 15.46
C PRO A 140 10.69 19.78 15.35
N GLU A 141 10.24 21.00 15.63
CA GLU A 141 11.01 22.23 15.36
C GLU A 141 12.43 22.23 15.95
N ALA A 142 12.61 21.74 17.18
CA ALA A 142 13.94 21.64 17.80
C ALA A 142 14.87 20.68 17.02
N MET A 143 14.34 19.56 16.53
CA MET A 143 15.10 18.62 15.73
C MET A 143 15.42 19.20 14.36
N LEU A 144 14.47 19.89 13.72
CA LEU A 144 14.71 20.57 12.45
C LEU A 144 15.85 21.58 12.52
N GLN A 145 15.91 22.39 13.58
CA GLN A 145 17.01 23.34 13.77
C GLN A 145 18.35 22.65 13.90
N LYS A 146 18.42 21.57 14.69
CA LYS A 146 19.64 20.77 14.85
C LYS A 146 20.05 20.08 13.54
N GLU A 147 19.11 19.56 12.76
CA GLU A 147 19.41 18.97 11.44
C GLU A 147 19.90 20.03 10.44
N LEU A 148 19.33 21.24 10.47
CA LEU A 148 19.76 22.36 9.64
C LEU A 148 21.19 22.77 9.97
N GLU A 149 21.51 22.95 11.26
CA GLU A 149 22.86 23.29 11.72
C GLU A 149 23.87 22.22 11.26
N GLN A 150 23.58 20.94 11.50
CA GLN A 150 24.43 19.83 11.06
C GLN A 150 24.61 19.79 9.53
N ALA A 151 23.56 20.07 8.77
CA ALA A 151 23.62 20.09 7.31
C ALA A 151 24.48 21.26 6.80
N ARG A 152 24.34 22.45 7.40
CA ARG A 152 25.15 23.63 7.07
C ARG A 152 26.61 23.40 7.42
N ASP A 153 26.90 22.86 8.60
CA ASP A 153 28.26 22.49 9.01
C ASP A 153 28.93 21.50 8.04
N ARG A 154 28.17 20.48 7.60
CA ARG A 154 28.67 19.51 6.63
C ARG A 154 29.02 20.16 5.29
N VAL A 155 28.16 21.04 4.78
CA VAL A 155 28.40 21.74 3.50
C VAL A 155 29.56 22.72 3.63
N THR A 156 29.65 23.49 4.71
CA THR A 156 30.79 24.39 4.98
C THR A 156 32.12 23.64 4.98
N LYS A 157 32.23 22.56 5.77
CA LYS A 157 33.44 21.73 5.82
C LYS A 157 33.79 21.10 4.47
N ASN A 158 32.78 20.67 3.71
CA ASN A 158 32.97 20.11 2.38
C ASN A 158 33.45 21.16 1.37
N ASN A 159 32.90 22.37 1.43
CA ASN A 159 33.30 23.51 0.61
C ASN A 159 34.75 23.90 0.87
N GLU A 160 35.15 24.01 2.14
CA GLU A 160 36.54 24.29 2.53
C GLU A 160 37.50 23.19 2.05
N LYS A 161 37.17 21.92 2.33
CA LYS A 161 38.01 20.76 1.96
C LYS A 161 38.21 20.65 0.45
N ASN A 162 37.15 20.86 -0.33
CA ASN A 162 37.15 20.61 -1.76
C ASN A 162 37.21 21.88 -2.62
N LYS A 163 37.43 23.05 -1.99
CA LYS A 163 37.43 24.37 -2.65
C LYS A 163 36.17 24.63 -3.49
N LYS A 164 35.01 24.24 -2.95
CA LYS A 164 33.69 24.46 -3.56
C LYS A 164 32.97 25.65 -2.94
N THR A 165 31.90 26.08 -3.59
CA THR A 165 31.02 27.18 -3.14
C THR A 165 29.56 26.74 -3.18
N ASP A 166 29.29 25.48 -2.81
CA ASP A 166 27.92 24.96 -2.79
C ASP A 166 27.08 25.78 -1.80
N PRO A 167 25.83 26.15 -2.13
CA PRO A 167 24.98 26.94 -1.24
C PRO A 167 24.68 26.18 0.05
N LEU A 168 24.54 26.92 1.16
CA LEU A 168 24.19 26.33 2.44
C LEU A 168 22.71 25.86 2.43
N PRO A 169 22.42 24.68 3.01
CA PRO A 169 21.06 24.19 3.13
C PRO A 169 20.13 25.16 3.86
N THR A 170 18.86 25.16 3.46
CA THR A 170 17.77 25.98 4.00
C THR A 170 16.80 25.13 4.83
N MET A 171 15.99 25.79 5.67
CA MET A 171 14.98 25.08 6.45
C MET A 171 13.94 24.36 5.57
N ASP A 172 13.57 24.95 4.43
CA ASP A 172 12.60 24.33 3.50
C ASP A 172 13.15 23.04 2.88
N GLU A 173 14.46 22.99 2.58
CA GLU A 173 15.11 21.77 2.11
C GLU A 173 15.12 20.67 3.17
N ILE A 174 15.34 21.01 4.45
CA ILE A 174 15.26 20.04 5.54
C ILE A 174 13.82 19.54 5.73
N LYS A 175 12.84 20.44 5.70
CA LYS A 175 11.40 20.11 5.86
C LYS A 175 10.87 19.23 4.73
N LYS A 176 11.44 19.32 3.52
CA LYS A 176 11.01 18.54 2.35
C LYS A 176 11.08 17.03 2.58
N ASP A 177 12.06 16.55 3.34
CA ASP A 177 12.24 15.12 3.61
C ASP A 177 11.15 14.57 4.54
N TYR A 178 10.63 15.40 5.45
CA TYR A 178 9.62 14.98 6.41
C TYR A 178 8.29 14.65 5.71
N GLY A 179 7.77 13.46 6.00
CA GLY A 179 6.56 12.91 5.39
C GLY A 179 6.70 12.56 3.90
N SER A 180 7.91 12.57 3.33
CA SER A 180 8.12 12.22 1.92
C SER A 180 7.63 10.80 1.58
N SER A 181 7.88 9.84 2.45
CA SER A 181 7.44 8.45 2.26
C SER A 181 5.95 8.26 2.54
N TYR A 182 5.38 9.04 3.45
CA TYR A 182 3.93 9.12 3.62
C TYR A 182 3.26 9.56 2.30
N ARG A 183 3.76 10.65 1.71
CA ARG A 183 3.25 11.18 0.43
C ARG A 183 3.43 10.18 -0.71
N ASN A 184 4.61 9.55 -0.81
CA ASN A 184 4.87 8.54 -1.84
C ASN A 184 3.95 7.31 -1.68
N MET A 185 3.72 6.84 -0.45
CA MET A 185 2.77 5.76 -0.16
C MET A 185 1.36 6.15 -0.64
N MET A 186 0.88 7.35 -0.31
CA MET A 186 -0.42 7.83 -0.76
C MET A 186 -0.50 7.89 -2.29
N THR A 187 0.56 8.31 -2.97
CA THR A 187 0.64 8.30 -4.43
C THR A 187 0.52 6.89 -5.00
N GLU A 188 1.29 5.92 -4.50
CA GLU A 188 1.22 4.52 -4.97
C GLU A 188 -0.18 3.93 -4.78
N VAL A 189 -0.80 4.18 -3.62
CA VAL A 189 -2.18 3.73 -3.35
C VAL A 189 -3.16 4.37 -4.32
N LYS A 190 -3.13 5.69 -4.49
CA LYS A 190 -4.03 6.41 -5.41
C LYS A 190 -3.85 5.95 -6.86
N THR A 191 -2.61 5.73 -7.30
CA THR A 191 -2.33 5.19 -8.63
C THR A 191 -2.94 3.81 -8.81
N VAL A 192 -2.80 2.90 -7.83
CA VAL A 192 -3.44 1.59 -7.94
C VAL A 192 -4.96 1.70 -7.90
N MET A 193 -5.53 2.50 -7.01
CA MET A 193 -6.99 2.66 -6.90
C MET A 193 -7.63 3.27 -8.15
N ASN A 194 -6.91 4.11 -8.90
CA ASN A 194 -7.44 4.78 -10.09
C ASN A 194 -7.09 4.04 -11.40
N ASP A 195 -5.91 3.42 -11.47
CA ASP A 195 -5.33 2.91 -12.71
C ASP A 195 -5.09 1.38 -12.68
N HIS A 196 -5.66 0.63 -11.74
CA HIS A 196 -5.47 -0.82 -11.61
C HIS A 196 -5.72 -1.58 -12.92
N ALA A 197 -6.72 -1.18 -13.72
CA ALA A 197 -7.02 -1.83 -14.99
C ALA A 197 -5.91 -1.64 -16.04
N ALA A 198 -5.18 -0.53 -15.99
CA ALA A 198 -4.03 -0.28 -16.85
C ALA A 198 -2.76 -0.98 -16.32
N LEU A 199 -2.61 -1.06 -14.99
CA LEU A 199 -1.52 -1.77 -14.34
C LEU A 199 -1.65 -3.30 -14.51
N PHE A 200 -2.88 -3.80 -14.44
CA PHE A 200 -3.26 -5.20 -14.44
C PHE A 200 -4.47 -5.41 -15.36
N PRO A 201 -4.24 -5.67 -16.66
CA PRO A 201 -5.33 -5.81 -17.64
C PRO A 201 -6.37 -6.88 -17.29
N ALA A 202 -5.99 -7.92 -16.54
CA ALA A 202 -6.90 -8.96 -16.04
C ALA A 202 -8.01 -8.44 -15.11
N LEU A 203 -7.83 -7.25 -14.52
CA LEU A 203 -8.76 -6.64 -13.58
C LEU A 203 -9.64 -5.55 -14.22
N LYS A 204 -9.62 -5.45 -15.56
CA LYS A 204 -10.41 -4.45 -16.30
C LYS A 204 -11.90 -4.63 -16.00
N GLY A 205 -12.57 -3.52 -15.67
CA GLY A 205 -14.00 -3.51 -15.34
C GLY A 205 -14.33 -3.89 -13.89
N MET A 206 -13.32 -4.24 -13.08
CA MET A 206 -13.51 -4.47 -11.64
C MET A 206 -13.35 -3.16 -10.87
N LYS A 207 -14.06 -3.00 -9.75
CA LYS A 207 -13.93 -1.85 -8.84
C LYS A 207 -12.96 -2.18 -7.70
N PRO A 208 -11.91 -1.38 -7.47
CA PRO A 208 -10.99 -1.62 -6.36
C PRO A 208 -11.63 -1.20 -5.03
N GLU A 209 -11.44 -2.04 -4.01
CA GLU A 209 -11.94 -1.85 -2.65
C GLU A 209 -10.78 -1.97 -1.66
N LEU A 210 -10.49 -0.90 -0.92
CA LEU A 210 -9.50 -0.96 0.14
C LEU A 210 -9.98 -1.91 1.25
N ALA A 211 -9.26 -3.01 1.43
CA ALA A 211 -9.62 -4.10 2.33
C ALA A 211 -8.74 -4.17 3.58
N GLY A 212 -7.54 -3.58 3.55
CA GLY A 212 -6.70 -3.56 4.73
C GLY A 212 -5.36 -2.84 4.56
N PHE A 213 -4.69 -2.69 5.70
CA PHE A 213 -3.38 -2.04 5.81
C PHE A 213 -2.48 -2.89 6.71
N VAL A 214 -1.32 -3.28 6.21
CA VAL A 214 -0.28 -3.98 6.95
C VAL A 214 0.89 -3.03 7.15
N TRP A 215 1.22 -2.78 8.41
CA TRP A 215 2.34 -1.94 8.80
C TRP A 215 3.45 -2.78 9.41
N PHE A 216 4.67 -2.72 8.86
CA PHE A 216 5.84 -3.34 9.49
C PHE A 216 7.06 -2.41 9.47
N GLN A 217 7.18 -1.66 10.56
CA GLN A 217 8.20 -0.66 10.79
C GLN A 217 8.42 -0.49 12.30
N GLY A 218 9.55 0.08 12.70
CA GLY A 218 9.78 0.50 14.08
C GLY A 218 11.25 0.55 14.44
N PHE A 219 12.09 -0.28 13.79
CA PHE A 219 13.52 -0.38 14.13
C PHE A 219 14.23 0.96 14.06
N ASN A 220 13.97 1.80 13.05
CA ASN A 220 14.68 3.07 12.94
C ASN A 220 14.25 4.12 13.96
N ASP A 221 13.07 3.97 14.57
CA ASP A 221 12.57 4.89 15.57
C ASP A 221 13.09 4.56 16.98
N ILE A 222 13.77 3.42 17.18
CA ILE A 222 14.43 3.11 18.47
C ILE A 222 15.71 3.94 18.69
N PHE A 223 16.17 4.67 17.68
CA PHE A 223 17.39 5.47 17.73
C PHE A 223 17.06 6.95 17.90
N GLY A 224 16.47 7.32 19.04
CA GLY A 224 16.23 8.71 19.43
C GLY A 224 14.83 9.25 19.14
N ALA A 225 13.87 8.38 18.83
CA ALA A 225 12.46 8.73 18.62
C ALA A 225 11.49 7.76 19.33
N GLU A 226 12.00 6.89 20.21
CA GLU A 226 11.24 5.79 20.81
C GLU A 226 10.04 6.29 21.63
N ASN A 227 10.21 7.42 22.32
CA ASN A 227 9.18 8.02 23.15
C ASN A 227 8.08 8.72 22.34
N GLU A 228 8.30 8.97 21.05
CA GLU A 228 7.32 9.62 20.17
C GLU A 228 6.57 8.61 19.29
N TYR A 229 7.02 7.35 19.24
CA TYR A 229 6.50 6.35 18.31
C TYR A 229 4.99 6.17 18.42
N ALA A 230 4.48 6.00 19.64
CA ALA A 230 3.06 5.77 19.88
C ALA A 230 2.19 6.97 19.46
N SER A 231 2.66 8.19 19.73
CA SER A 231 1.96 9.42 19.35
C SER A 231 1.96 9.59 17.83
N ASN A 232 3.12 9.44 17.18
CA ASN A 232 3.25 9.50 15.73
C ASN A 232 2.42 8.41 15.03
N MET A 233 2.31 7.22 15.62
CA MET A 233 1.48 6.14 15.08
C MET A 233 -0.01 6.51 15.10
N LYS A 234 -0.48 7.16 16.17
CA LYS A 234 -1.87 7.64 16.25
C LYS A 234 -2.15 8.68 15.16
N HIS A 235 -1.25 9.65 14.97
CA HIS A 235 -1.35 10.63 13.89
C HIS A 235 -1.35 9.96 12.51
N PHE A 236 -0.43 9.02 12.29
CA PHE A 236 -0.32 8.27 11.05
C PHE A 236 -1.60 7.52 10.71
N ILE A 237 -2.14 6.73 11.64
CA ILE A 237 -3.37 5.97 11.42
C ILE A 237 -4.55 6.90 11.10
N ASN A 238 -4.68 8.01 11.83
CA ASN A 238 -5.77 8.96 11.61
C ASN A 238 -5.67 9.64 10.24
N ASP A 239 -4.47 10.09 9.86
CA ASP A 239 -4.26 10.77 8.59
C ASP A 239 -4.40 9.80 7.41
N VAL A 240 -3.91 8.55 7.52
CA VAL A 240 -4.11 7.52 6.49
C VAL A 240 -5.60 7.28 6.26
N ARG A 241 -6.37 7.08 7.33
CA ARG A 241 -7.83 6.86 7.23
C ARG A 241 -8.55 8.03 6.60
N LYS A 242 -8.20 9.25 7.03
CA LYS A 242 -8.75 10.49 6.48
C LYS A 242 -8.43 10.63 4.99
N ASP A 243 -7.17 10.44 4.59
CA ASP A 243 -6.72 10.66 3.22
C ASP A 243 -7.22 9.58 2.24
N LEU A 244 -7.55 8.39 2.75
CA LEU A 244 -8.11 7.28 1.98
C LEU A 244 -9.64 7.15 2.11
N ASN A 245 -10.29 8.04 2.87
CA ASN A 245 -11.73 8.00 3.16
C ASN A 245 -12.22 6.63 3.66
N SER A 246 -11.51 6.05 4.64
CA SER A 246 -11.77 4.70 5.20
C SER A 246 -12.07 4.70 6.69
#